data_AF-A0A6I2ZS93-F1
#
_entry.id   AF-A0A6I2ZS93-F1
#
_cell.length_a   1.000
_cell.length_b   1.000
_cell.length_c   1.000
_cell.angle_alpha   90.00
_cell.angle_beta   90.00
_cell.angle_gamma   90.00
#
_symmetry.space_group_name_H-M   'P 1'
#
loop_
_entity.id
_entity.type
_entity.pdbx_description
1 polymer ?
#
loop_
_entity_poly.entity_id
_entity_poly.type
_entity_poly.pdbx_seq_one_letter_code
_entity_poly.pdbx_strand_id
1 'polypeptide(L)'
;MLLATLNELFDSPQITRALCIEDDVELSTTSLLALLTLSDSLRNSGATEKGHVIGAAPMHADGSVEHQALLIDVYAHRATRALLEEYITTFSLDGADRDGAYGLRDHDAITRWSCALAEAAGLAAPLGTSQDRMRELAWRRAGVLLEGTPMRLVKHRGLWGQHNTPWYALRTGQLFQRLNREPWDRLKMDLERFMCERS
;
A
#
# COMPACT_ATOMS: atom_id res chain seq x y z
N MET A 1 -7.75 3.56 -13.05
CA MET A 1 -7.64 4.93 -12.50
C MET A 1 -6.32 5.15 -11.75
N LEU A 2 -6.05 4.54 -10.58
CA LEU A 2 -4.82 4.81 -9.80
C LEU A 2 -3.50 4.60 -10.57
N LEU A 3 -3.37 3.50 -11.32
CA LEU A 3 -2.16 3.21 -12.09
C LEU A 3 -1.85 4.30 -13.14
N ALA A 4 -2.88 4.75 -13.85
CA ALA A 4 -2.76 5.81 -14.86
C ALA A 4 -2.39 7.15 -14.21
N THR A 5 -3.04 7.52 -13.10
CA THR A 5 -2.70 8.73 -12.34
C THR A 5 -1.25 8.71 -11.84
N LEU A 6 -0.77 7.57 -11.35
CA LEU A 6 0.62 7.45 -10.92
C LEU A 6 1.60 7.49 -12.09
N ASN A 7 1.24 6.92 -13.26
CA ASN A 7 2.06 7.07 -14.47
C ASN A 7 2.22 8.55 -14.84
N GLU A 8 1.12 9.28 -14.96
CA GLU A 8 1.14 10.72 -15.30
C GLU A 8 1.95 11.53 -14.28
N LEU A 9 1.77 11.23 -12.99
CA LEU A 9 2.48 11.93 -11.92
C LEU A 9 3.99 11.66 -11.96
N PHE A 10 4.42 10.42 -12.21
CA PHE A 10 5.83 10.05 -12.26
C PHE A 10 6.51 10.27 -13.62
N ASP A 11 5.76 10.64 -14.66
CA ASP A 11 6.33 11.16 -15.91
C ASP A 11 6.99 12.54 -15.71
N SER A 12 6.59 13.27 -14.67
CA SER A 12 7.29 14.48 -14.24
C SER A 12 8.57 14.13 -13.48
N PRO A 13 9.77 14.49 -13.98
CA PRO A 13 11.04 14.11 -13.35
C PRO A 13 11.26 14.79 -11.98
N GLN A 14 10.46 15.80 -11.65
CA GLN A 14 10.52 16.50 -10.37
C GLN A 14 9.78 15.73 -9.26
N ILE A 15 8.82 14.87 -9.63
CA ILE A 15 8.01 14.14 -8.68
C ILE A 15 8.63 12.75 -8.47
N THR A 16 9.12 12.52 -7.26
CA THR A 16 9.81 11.26 -6.90
C THR A 16 9.01 10.40 -5.92
N ARG A 17 7.94 10.96 -5.34
CA ARG A 17 7.06 10.32 -4.36
C ARG A 17 5.62 10.79 -4.54
N ALA A 18 4.67 9.91 -4.29
CA ALA A 18 3.24 10.18 -4.31
C ALA A 18 2.58 9.66 -3.03
N LEU A 19 1.71 10.47 -2.42
CA LEU A 19 0.85 10.02 -1.34
C LEU A 19 -0.50 9.61 -1.94
N CYS A 20 -0.76 8.31 -1.96
CA CYS A 20 -2.06 7.74 -2.36
C CYS A 20 -2.92 7.62 -1.11
N ILE A 21 -4.15 8.11 -1.17
CA ILE A 21 -5.09 8.12 -0.04
C ILE A 21 -6.44 7.64 -0.59
N GLU A 22 -7.07 6.69 0.10
CA GLU A 22 -8.45 6.31 -0.20
C GLU A 22 -9.39 7.49 0.07
N ASP A 23 -10.47 7.56 -0.72
CA ASP A 23 -11.39 8.69 -0.75
C ASP A 23 -12.13 8.92 0.58
N ASP A 24 -12.29 7.87 1.38
CA ASP A 24 -12.92 7.92 2.69
C ASP A 24 -11.92 7.85 3.86
N VAL A 25 -10.65 8.17 3.64
CA VAL A 25 -9.64 8.19 4.70
C VAL A 25 -9.36 9.61 5.22
N GLU A 26 -9.26 9.74 6.53
CA GLU A 26 -8.80 10.94 7.24
C GLU A 26 -7.37 10.72 7.75
N LEU A 27 -6.46 11.65 7.41
CA LEU A 27 -5.10 11.68 7.92
C LEU A 27 -5.04 12.40 9.27
N SER A 28 -4.13 11.98 10.15
CA SER A 28 -3.67 12.82 11.27
C SER A 28 -2.96 14.07 10.74
N THR A 29 -2.96 15.14 11.52
CA THR A 29 -2.27 16.41 11.20
C THR A 29 -0.76 16.24 11.00
N THR A 30 -0.18 15.17 11.52
CA THR A 30 1.25 14.87 11.46
C THR A 30 1.63 13.80 10.42
N SER A 31 0.64 13.24 9.71
CA SER A 31 0.86 12.08 8.83
C SER A 31 1.87 12.35 7.72
N LEU A 32 1.72 13.47 7.03
CA LEU A 32 2.60 13.84 5.92
C LEU A 32 4.06 13.96 6.39
N LEU A 33 4.27 14.61 7.53
CA LEU A 33 5.61 14.81 8.08
C LEU A 33 6.25 13.49 8.53
N ALA A 34 5.47 12.59 9.14
CA ALA A 34 5.94 11.27 9.53
C ALA A 34 6.37 10.43 8.32
N LEU A 35 5.50 10.36 7.29
CA LEU A 35 5.75 9.59 6.07
C LEU A 35 6.98 10.10 5.32
N LEU A 36 7.13 11.42 5.18
CA LEU A 36 8.29 12.02 4.52
C LEU A 36 9.58 11.79 5.30
N THR A 37 9.55 11.93 6.63
CA THR A 37 10.73 11.68 7.49
C THR A 37 11.23 10.25 7.33
N LEU A 38 10.31 9.27 7.39
CA LEU A 38 10.66 7.86 7.21
C LEU A 38 11.18 7.58 5.80
N SER A 39 10.54 8.15 4.78
CA SER A 39 10.96 8.04 3.39
C SER A 39 12.36 8.59 3.15
N ASP A 40 12.69 9.77 3.68
CA ASP A 40 14.03 10.36 3.55
C ASP A 40 15.08 9.50 4.26
N SER A 41 14.75 8.95 5.43
CA SER A 41 15.62 8.00 6.15
C SER A 41 15.95 6.76 5.31
N LEU A 42 14.93 6.11 4.73
CA LEU A 42 15.11 4.93 3.87
C LEU A 42 15.98 5.25 2.64
N ARG A 43 15.76 6.41 2.02
CA ARG A 43 16.56 6.82 0.86
C ARG A 43 18.03 7.03 1.23
N ASN A 44 18.29 7.61 2.41
CA ASN A 44 19.65 7.83 2.93
C ASN A 44 20.35 6.52 3.33
N SER A 45 19.61 5.47 3.70
CA SER A 45 20.16 4.15 4.02
C SER A 45 20.36 3.23 2.80
N GLY A 46 20.14 3.72 1.58
CA GLY A 46 20.40 2.98 0.34
C GLY A 46 19.18 2.34 -0.31
N ALA A 47 17.95 2.61 0.16
CA ALA A 47 16.72 2.14 -0.48
C ALA A 47 16.43 2.80 -1.85
N THR A 48 17.18 3.85 -2.20
CA THR A 48 16.90 4.70 -3.37
C THR A 48 16.84 3.91 -4.69
N GLU A 49 17.57 2.80 -4.83
CA GLU A 49 17.56 2.00 -6.07
C GLU A 49 16.48 0.91 -6.09
N LYS A 50 16.06 0.41 -4.92
CA LYS A 50 15.08 -0.68 -4.80
C LYS A 50 13.65 -0.19 -4.70
N GLY A 51 13.48 1.07 -4.32
CA GLY A 51 12.17 1.66 -4.06
C GLY A 51 11.63 1.35 -2.67
N HIS A 52 10.67 2.15 -2.24
CA HIS A 52 9.96 1.94 -0.97
C HIS A 52 8.49 2.34 -1.04
N VAL A 53 7.71 1.68 -0.19
CA VAL A 53 6.32 1.97 0.10
C VAL A 53 6.15 2.05 1.59
N ILE A 54 5.53 3.12 2.07
CA ILE A 54 5.25 3.33 3.49
C ILE A 54 3.75 3.48 3.70
N GLY A 55 3.16 2.55 4.43
CA GLY A 55 1.80 2.68 4.94
C GLY A 55 1.72 3.64 6.13
N ALA A 56 0.67 4.44 6.17
CA ALA A 56 0.38 5.36 7.26
C ALA A 56 -0.23 4.66 8.51
N ALA A 57 0.02 3.36 8.64
CA ALA A 57 -0.34 2.53 9.78
C ALA A 57 0.72 1.43 9.97
N PRO A 58 0.74 0.76 11.14
CA PRO A 58 1.62 -0.38 11.36
C PRO A 58 1.37 -1.48 10.35
N MET A 59 2.44 -2.20 10.00
CA MET A 59 2.36 -3.39 9.16
C MET A 59 1.47 -4.45 9.79
N HIS A 60 0.76 -5.19 8.93
CA HIS A 60 0.06 -6.39 9.37
C HIS A 60 1.06 -7.48 9.79
N ALA A 61 0.59 -8.43 10.59
CA ALA A 61 1.42 -9.53 11.10
C ALA A 61 1.98 -10.44 9.99
N ASP A 62 1.36 -10.46 8.81
CA ASP A 62 1.82 -11.17 7.59
C ASP A 62 2.80 -10.33 6.74
N GLY A 63 3.24 -9.18 7.27
CA GLY A 63 4.15 -8.25 6.61
C GLY A 63 3.53 -7.51 5.43
N SER A 64 2.20 -7.42 5.36
CA SER A 64 1.52 -6.60 4.34
C SER A 64 1.30 -5.16 4.82
N VAL A 65 1.25 -4.21 3.88
CA VAL A 65 1.00 -2.79 4.19
C VAL A 65 -0.51 -2.54 4.28
N GLU A 66 -0.91 -1.54 5.05
CA GLU A 66 -2.29 -1.03 5.04
C GLU A 66 -2.47 -0.07 3.86
N HIS A 67 -3.39 -0.36 2.93
CA HIS A 67 -3.52 0.38 1.65
C HIS A 67 -4.31 1.69 1.75
N GLN A 68 -4.91 1.97 2.91
CA GLN A 68 -5.71 3.18 3.20
C GLN A 68 -5.00 4.50 2.87
N ALA A 69 -3.71 4.58 3.21
CA ALA A 69 -2.85 5.64 2.72
C ALA A 69 -1.40 5.17 2.63
N LEU A 70 -0.82 5.33 1.44
CA LEU A 70 0.51 4.87 1.09
C LEU A 70 1.34 6.03 0.53
N LEU A 71 2.52 6.25 1.09
CA LEU A 71 3.58 6.98 0.40
C LEU A 71 4.35 6.00 -0.49
N ILE A 72 4.30 6.21 -1.80
CA ILE A 72 4.93 5.35 -2.81
C ILE A 72 6.02 6.18 -3.51
N ASP A 73 7.23 5.63 -3.65
CA ASP A 73 8.25 6.24 -4.49
C ASP A 73 8.19 5.79 -5.95
N VAL A 74 8.88 6.52 -6.82
CA VAL A 74 8.87 6.27 -8.26
C VAL A 74 9.37 4.86 -8.63
N TYR A 75 10.30 4.29 -7.87
CA TYR A 75 10.85 2.96 -8.15
C TYR A 75 9.87 1.86 -7.76
N ALA A 76 9.20 2.01 -6.62
CA ALA A 76 8.11 1.14 -6.19
C ALA A 76 6.94 1.17 -7.18
N HIS A 77 6.59 2.34 -7.74
CA HIS A 77 5.59 2.43 -8.80
C HIS A 77 6.02 1.65 -10.05
N ARG A 78 7.23 1.91 -10.56
CA ARG A 78 7.79 1.23 -11.75
C ARG A 78 7.82 -0.29 -11.60
N ALA A 79 8.15 -0.79 -10.39
CA ALA A 79 8.15 -2.22 -10.09
C ALA A 79 6.78 -2.89 -10.25
N THR A 80 5.69 -2.15 -10.03
CA THR A 80 4.32 -2.71 -10.08
C THR A 80 3.64 -2.59 -11.42
N ARG A 81 4.10 -1.66 -12.26
CA ARG A 81 3.38 -1.26 -13.47
C ARG A 81 3.08 -2.44 -14.39
N ALA A 82 4.11 -3.18 -14.79
CA ALA A 82 3.97 -4.29 -15.72
C ALA A 82 3.03 -5.38 -15.20
N LEU A 83 3.15 -5.75 -13.92
CA LEU A 83 2.32 -6.81 -13.34
C LEU A 83 0.85 -6.38 -13.22
N LEU A 84 0.60 -5.12 -12.86
CA LEU A 84 -0.76 -4.60 -12.76
C LEU A 84 -1.40 -4.42 -14.14
N GLU A 85 -0.64 -3.99 -15.15
CA GLU A 85 -1.09 -3.97 -16.55
C GLU A 85 -1.50 -5.38 -17.00
N GLU A 86 -0.64 -6.39 -16.82
CA GLU A 86 -0.95 -7.79 -17.13
C GLU A 86 -2.19 -8.28 -16.39
N TYR A 87 -2.26 -8.06 -15.07
CA TYR A 87 -3.41 -8.44 -14.26
C TYR A 87 -4.73 -7.84 -14.78
N ILE A 88 -4.74 -6.53 -15.09
CA ILE A 88 -5.93 -5.84 -15.59
C ILE A 88 -6.32 -6.38 -16.98
N THR A 89 -5.35 -6.56 -17.88
CA THR A 89 -5.60 -7.05 -19.23
C THR A 89 -6.07 -8.50 -19.25
N THR A 90 -5.53 -9.37 -18.40
CA THR A 90 -5.81 -10.80 -18.40
C THR A 90 -7.10 -11.17 -17.67
N PHE A 91 -7.44 -10.50 -16.57
CA PHE A 91 -8.52 -10.93 -15.66
C PHE A 91 -9.70 -9.97 -15.54
N SER A 92 -9.75 -8.90 -16.32
CA SER A 92 -10.94 -8.06 -16.44
C SER A 92 -11.95 -8.72 -17.39
N LEU A 93 -13.02 -9.33 -16.87
CA LEU A 93 -14.01 -10.03 -17.70
C LEU A 93 -15.07 -9.10 -18.31
N ASP A 94 -15.21 -7.85 -17.84
CA ASP A 94 -16.13 -6.86 -18.39
C ASP A 94 -15.57 -5.43 -18.28
N GLY A 95 -14.92 -4.93 -19.33
CA GLY A 95 -14.78 -3.49 -19.57
C GLY A 95 -13.42 -2.87 -19.25
N ALA A 96 -12.53 -2.90 -20.25
CA ALA A 96 -11.68 -1.74 -20.52
C ALA A 96 -12.52 -0.49 -20.90
N ASP A 97 -13.82 -0.66 -21.18
CA ASP A 97 -14.74 0.36 -21.71
C ASP A 97 -15.63 1.06 -20.66
N ARG A 98 -15.53 0.73 -19.36
CA ARG A 98 -16.29 1.40 -18.29
C ARG A 98 -15.41 1.76 -17.10
N ASP A 99 -15.07 3.04 -16.99
CA ASP A 99 -14.38 3.60 -15.83
C ASP A 99 -15.16 3.32 -14.54
N GLY A 100 -14.49 2.71 -13.56
CA GLY A 100 -15.03 2.49 -12.21
C GLY A 100 -15.82 1.20 -11.98
N ALA A 101 -15.97 0.32 -12.97
CA ALA A 101 -16.60 -0.99 -12.76
C ALA A 101 -15.61 -1.98 -12.09
N TYR A 102 -15.95 -2.47 -10.89
CA TYR A 102 -15.40 -3.72 -10.37
C TYR A 102 -16.07 -4.88 -11.13
N GLY A 103 -15.69 -5.07 -12.40
CA GLY A 103 -16.25 -6.12 -13.26
C GLY A 103 -16.12 -7.52 -12.67
N LEU A 104 -16.81 -8.49 -13.26
CA LEU A 104 -16.66 -9.90 -12.90
C LEU A 104 -15.17 -10.30 -13.04
N ARG A 105 -14.62 -10.99 -12.05
CA ARG A 105 -13.23 -11.48 -12.06
C ARG A 105 -13.23 -12.98 -11.83
N ASP A 106 -12.43 -13.69 -12.61
CA ASP A 106 -12.17 -15.11 -12.35
C ASP A 106 -11.17 -15.23 -11.19
N HIS A 107 -11.70 -15.25 -9.97
CA HIS A 107 -10.92 -15.35 -8.74
C HIS A 107 -10.05 -16.62 -8.69
N ASP A 108 -10.52 -17.73 -9.27
CA ASP A 108 -9.76 -18.98 -9.29
C ASP A 108 -8.58 -18.88 -10.26
N ALA A 109 -8.78 -18.28 -11.44
CA ALA A 109 -7.70 -18.04 -12.38
C ALA A 109 -6.66 -17.04 -11.83
N ILE A 110 -7.10 -15.96 -11.20
CA ILE A 110 -6.19 -15.00 -10.54
C ILE A 110 -5.40 -15.70 -9.43
N THR A 111 -6.06 -16.54 -8.62
CA THR A 111 -5.39 -17.28 -7.55
C THR A 111 -4.30 -18.19 -8.12
N ARG A 112 -4.61 -18.99 -9.15
CA ARG A 112 -3.62 -19.86 -9.80
C ARG A 112 -2.44 -19.08 -10.37
N TRP A 113 -2.71 -17.99 -11.10
CA TRP A 113 -1.68 -17.15 -11.71
C TRP A 113 -0.79 -16.48 -10.66
N SER A 114 -1.38 -15.86 -9.65
CA SER A 114 -0.63 -15.16 -8.60
C SER A 114 0.16 -16.11 -7.69
N CYS A 115 -0.36 -17.31 -7.41
CA CYS A 115 0.40 -18.37 -6.72
C CYS A 115 1.63 -18.81 -7.53
N ALA A 116 1.48 -19.06 -8.84
CA ALA A 116 2.61 -19.45 -9.69
C ALA A 116 3.69 -18.36 -9.75
N LEU A 117 3.28 -17.09 -9.81
CA LEU A 117 4.22 -15.95 -9.77
C LEU A 117 4.95 -15.82 -8.43
N ALA A 118 4.27 -16.07 -7.32
CA ALA A 118 4.87 -16.06 -5.99
C ALA A 118 5.87 -17.22 -5.83
N GLU A 119 5.49 -18.42 -6.25
CA GLU A 119 6.34 -19.62 -6.22
C GLU A 119 7.62 -19.43 -7.04
N ALA A 120 7.51 -18.91 -8.27
CA ALA A 120 8.65 -18.62 -9.13
C ALA A 120 9.64 -17.60 -8.53
N ALA A 121 9.17 -16.76 -7.59
CA ALA A 121 9.97 -15.77 -6.88
C ALA A 121 10.41 -16.23 -5.47
N GLY A 122 10.06 -17.45 -5.04
CA GLY A 122 10.32 -17.93 -3.68
C GLY A 122 9.54 -17.19 -2.59
N LEU A 123 8.38 -16.64 -2.92
CA LEU A 123 7.52 -15.87 -2.02
C LEU A 123 6.30 -16.68 -1.57
N ALA A 124 5.73 -16.30 -0.42
CA ALA A 124 4.44 -16.83 0.02
C ALA A 124 3.32 -16.42 -0.95
N ALA A 125 2.37 -17.31 -1.16
CA ALA A 125 1.19 -17.04 -1.98
C ALA A 125 0.39 -15.84 -1.44
N PRO A 126 -0.14 -14.96 -2.30
CA PRO A 126 -0.99 -13.86 -1.86
C PRO A 126 -2.28 -14.35 -1.22
N LEU A 127 -2.74 -13.69 -0.16
CA LEU A 127 -3.97 -14.04 0.56
C LEU A 127 -5.26 -13.50 -0.09
N GLY A 128 -5.19 -13.08 -1.35
CA GLY A 128 -6.35 -12.52 -2.05
C GLY A 128 -6.04 -12.11 -3.49
N THR A 129 -7.11 -11.81 -4.22
CA THR A 129 -7.09 -11.54 -5.66
C THR A 129 -7.36 -10.07 -5.98
N SER A 130 -7.20 -9.16 -5.00
CA SER A 130 -7.39 -7.73 -5.23
C SER A 130 -6.19 -7.11 -5.95
N GLN A 131 -6.38 -5.94 -6.55
CA GLN A 131 -5.26 -5.18 -7.15
C GLN A 131 -4.17 -4.86 -6.11
N ASP A 132 -4.56 -4.58 -4.87
CA ASP A 132 -3.62 -4.30 -3.78
C ASP A 132 -2.73 -5.51 -3.46
N ARG A 133 -3.30 -6.72 -3.47
CA ARG A 133 -2.53 -7.96 -3.31
C ARG A 133 -1.59 -8.21 -4.49
N MET A 134 -2.01 -7.89 -5.71
CA MET A 134 -1.13 -8.00 -6.87
C MET A 134 0.00 -6.94 -6.82
N ARG A 135 -0.31 -5.74 -6.33
CA ARG A 135 0.67 -4.67 -6.13
C ARG A 135 1.72 -5.07 -5.10
N GLU A 136 1.30 -5.63 -3.96
CA GLU A 136 2.20 -6.17 -2.95
C GLU A 136 3.07 -7.31 -3.48
N LEU A 137 2.50 -8.23 -4.27
CA LEU A 137 3.26 -9.29 -4.90
C LEU A 137 4.34 -8.71 -5.83
N ALA A 138 4.01 -7.72 -6.66
CA ALA A 138 4.99 -7.06 -7.51
C ALA A 138 6.11 -6.38 -6.71
N TRP A 139 5.76 -5.64 -5.65
CA TRP A 139 6.75 -5.01 -4.78
C TRP A 139 7.71 -6.04 -4.18
N ARG A 140 7.17 -7.13 -3.61
CA ARG A 140 7.97 -8.20 -3.00
C ARG A 140 8.87 -8.88 -4.03
N ARG A 141 8.37 -9.14 -5.25
CA ARG A 141 9.15 -9.72 -6.36
C ARG A 141 10.29 -8.81 -6.81
N ALA A 142 10.10 -7.50 -6.76
CA ALA A 142 11.11 -6.52 -7.12
C ALA A 142 12.08 -6.16 -5.98
N GLY A 143 11.86 -6.69 -4.77
CA GLY A 143 12.67 -6.34 -3.59
C GLY A 143 12.44 -4.91 -3.09
N VAL A 144 11.28 -4.32 -3.40
CA VAL A 144 10.84 -3.02 -2.87
C VAL A 144 10.67 -3.13 -1.36
N LEU A 145 11.16 -2.13 -0.62
CA LEU A 145 10.98 -2.09 0.82
C LEU A 145 9.53 -1.74 1.17
N LEU A 146 8.89 -2.60 1.94
CA LEU A 146 7.54 -2.38 2.46
C LEU A 146 7.62 -2.04 3.93
N GLU A 147 7.11 -0.86 4.29
CA GLU A 147 7.16 -0.35 5.64
C GLU A 147 5.81 0.20 6.10
N GLY A 148 5.65 0.26 7.41
CA GLY A 148 4.48 0.86 8.06
C GLY A 148 4.95 1.76 9.19
N THR A 149 4.22 2.85 9.44
CA THR A 149 4.51 3.72 10.57
C THR A 149 4.29 2.95 11.89
N PRO A 150 5.08 3.22 12.96
CA PRO A 150 4.95 2.49 14.22
C PRO A 150 3.62 2.74 14.95
N MET A 151 2.87 3.73 14.50
CA MET A 151 1.55 4.11 15.00
C MET A 151 0.60 4.35 13.83
N ARG A 152 -0.70 4.25 14.08
CA ARG A 152 -1.73 4.56 13.08
C ARG A 152 -1.90 6.07 12.92
N LEU A 153 -1.68 6.56 11.70
CA LEU A 153 -1.81 7.96 11.29
C LEU A 153 -2.99 8.18 10.36
N VAL A 154 -3.80 7.14 10.14
CA VAL A 154 -5.02 7.21 9.31
C VAL A 154 -6.24 6.65 10.03
N LYS A 155 -7.40 7.16 9.66
CA LYS A 155 -8.69 6.65 10.09
C LYS A 155 -9.62 6.61 8.90
N HIS A 156 -10.31 5.49 8.71
CA HIS A 156 -11.46 5.42 7.83
C HIS A 156 -12.57 6.36 8.37
N ARG A 157 -13.02 7.32 7.56
CA ARG A 157 -14.17 8.20 7.85
C ARG A 157 -15.46 7.42 7.96
N GLY A 158 -15.45 6.17 7.50
CA GLY A 158 -16.57 5.26 7.63
C GLY A 158 -17.65 5.66 6.66
N LEU A 159 -17.60 5.13 5.45
CA LEU A 159 -18.86 4.68 4.85
C LEU A 159 -19.41 3.58 5.77
N TRP A 160 -20.31 3.97 6.67
CA TRP A 160 -21.30 3.05 7.19
C TRP A 160 -22.10 2.54 5.99
N GLY A 161 -21.71 1.40 5.41
CA GLY A 161 -22.64 0.60 4.62
C GLY A 161 -22.33 0.25 3.17
N GLN A 162 -21.11 0.37 2.64
CA GLN A 162 -20.74 -0.27 1.36
C GLN A 162 -19.25 -0.67 1.42
N HIS A 163 -18.81 -1.88 1.75
CA HIS A 163 -19.40 -3.21 1.75
C HIS A 163 -18.96 -3.95 3.03
N ASN A 164 -19.90 -4.65 3.69
CA ASN A 164 -19.67 -5.59 4.80
C ASN A 164 -19.12 -5.01 6.13
N THR A 165 -19.98 -4.35 6.90
CA THR A 165 -19.89 -4.46 8.37
C THR A 165 -21.04 -5.33 8.89
N PRO A 166 -20.86 -6.67 8.99
CA PRO A 166 -21.84 -7.53 9.64
C PRO A 166 -21.95 -7.18 11.13
N TRP A 167 -23.12 -7.42 11.73
CA TRP A 167 -23.42 -7.21 13.17
C TRP A 167 -22.47 -7.92 14.16
N TYR A 168 -21.52 -8.73 13.68
CA TYR A 168 -20.39 -9.26 14.43
C TYR A 168 -19.08 -8.62 13.95
N ALA A 169 -18.87 -7.35 14.29
CA ALA A 169 -17.61 -6.65 14.01
C ALA A 169 -16.46 -7.21 14.87
N LEU A 170 -15.88 -8.31 14.42
CA LEU A 170 -14.53 -8.77 14.76
C LEU A 170 -13.99 -9.57 13.56
N ARG A 171 -13.16 -8.91 12.74
CA ARG A 171 -12.18 -9.44 11.75
C ARG A 171 -11.74 -8.22 10.93
N THR A 172 -10.72 -7.47 11.34
CA THR A 172 -9.31 -7.86 11.28
C THR A 172 -8.56 -7.58 12.60
N GLY A 173 -7.69 -8.51 12.97
CA GLY A 173 -7.10 -8.69 14.31
C GLY A 173 -6.06 -7.67 14.77
N GLN A 174 -6.15 -6.39 14.42
CA GLN A 174 -5.36 -5.33 15.06
C GLN A 174 -6.17 -4.05 15.19
N LEU A 175 -7.20 -4.10 16.03
CA LEU A 175 -7.77 -2.97 16.78
C LEU A 175 -8.24 -1.76 15.93
N PHE A 176 -9.28 -1.11 16.42
CA PHE A 176 -9.42 0.32 16.19
C PHE A 176 -8.23 1.03 16.90
N GLN A 177 -7.02 0.90 16.35
CA GLN A 177 -5.89 1.70 16.80
C GLN A 177 -6.33 3.14 16.64
N ARG A 178 -6.27 3.90 17.73
CA ARG A 178 -6.66 5.30 17.70
C ARG A 178 -5.73 6.03 16.75
N LEU A 179 -6.31 6.89 15.93
CA LEU A 179 -5.55 7.83 15.12
C LEU A 179 -4.62 8.61 16.05
N ASN A 180 -3.30 8.49 15.87
CA ASN A 180 -2.36 9.22 16.69
C ASN A 180 -2.34 10.69 16.26
N ARG A 181 -2.81 11.55 17.17
CA ARG A 181 -2.93 13.00 16.99
C ARG A 181 -2.02 13.79 17.93
N GLU A 182 -1.06 13.14 18.57
CA GLU A 182 -0.10 13.85 19.40
C GLU A 182 0.71 14.85 18.55
N PRO A 183 1.24 15.93 19.17
CA PRO A 183 2.14 16.86 18.49
C PRO A 183 3.33 16.14 17.87
N TRP A 184 3.83 16.67 16.75
CA TRP A 184 4.93 16.06 16.00
C TRP A 184 6.15 15.76 16.87
N ASP A 185 6.53 16.65 17.79
CA ASP A 185 7.70 16.45 18.65
C ASP A 185 7.65 15.14 19.44
N ARG A 186 6.45 14.69 19.86
CA ARG A 186 6.27 13.40 20.53
C ARG A 186 6.36 12.23 19.55
N LEU A 187 5.64 12.33 18.42
CA LEU A 187 5.64 11.28 17.39
C LEU A 187 7.03 11.05 16.80
N LYS A 188 7.81 12.11 16.70
CA LYS A 188 9.19 12.07 16.22
C LYS A 188 10.04 11.14 17.09
N MET A 189 9.89 11.17 18.41
CA MET A 189 10.63 10.28 19.31
C MET A 189 10.30 8.80 19.05
N ASP A 190 9.02 8.49 18.82
CA ASP A 190 8.58 7.13 18.51
C ASP A 190 9.06 6.68 17.12
N LEU A 191 9.07 7.58 16.14
CA LEU A 191 9.60 7.31 14.82
C LEU A 191 11.12 7.10 14.85
N GLU A 192 11.86 7.96 15.55
CA GLU A 192 13.32 7.83 15.73
C GLU A 192 13.68 6.50 16.39
N ARG A 193 12.95 6.13 17.45
CA ARG A 193 13.14 4.83 18.11
C ARG A 193 12.91 3.66 17.15
N PHE A 194 11.81 3.69 16.40
CA PHE A 194 11.48 2.66 15.42
C PHE A 194 12.55 2.55 14.31
N MET A 195 13.11 3.66 13.85
CA MET A 195 14.19 3.65 12.86
C MET A 195 15.50 3.08 13.44
N CYS A 196 15.83 3.41 14.69
CA CYS A 196 17.01 2.89 15.37
C CYS A 196 16.95 1.38 15.63
N GLU A 197 15.78 0.85 16.00
CA GLU A 197 15.59 -0.60 16.25
C GLU A 197 15.73 -1.46 14.98
N ARG A 198 15.72 -0.83 13.79
CA ARG A 198 15.80 -1.50 12.49
C ARG A 198 17.13 -1.31 11.74
N SER A 199 18.04 -0.49 12.29
CA SER A 199 19.38 -0.24 11.73
C SER A 199 20.42 -1.19 12.32
#